data_AF-S8DNY4-F1
#
_entry.id   AF-S8DNY4-F1
#
_cell.length_a   1.000
_cell.length_b   1.000
_cell.length_c   1.000
_cell.angle_alpha   90.00
_cell.angle_beta   90.00
_cell.angle_gamma   90.00
#
_symmetry.space_group_name_H-M   'P 1'
#
loop_
_entity.id
_entity.type
_entity.pdbx_description
1 polymer ?
#
loop_
_entity_poly.entity_id
_entity_poly.type
_entity_poly.pdbx_seq_one_letter_code
_entity_poly.pdbx_strand_id
1 'polypeptide(L)'
;MTFLGWTIGALAGIAAYLWPGAPGSASLEGIALPPQTVYVDPLTHAVHSPSSSFRGDGWMDHFNPTNASPPFFQIYHPGFLKVIGSDPSIRAIAVNPGFAFAHEAPIWVPETDELFFSSQDGGHLGFSDWDNNNQVGKLSLGEVKKLAVTSASKTTPLNATVTALSLPDTVQMTNGGTGTYYGSLMLINSGRGIRPPNIALVNPQAPYNTTVILDNYFGRQFNSLNDVKVHPRSGKIYFTDVTYGWLNHFRPPPLLPNQVYRFDPKTGNVRAVADGFQRCNGIAFSADGNLAYIADSGAAGGFLGKNTTDPASVYEFDVDPRSDALLNRRVFAYVDAGVPDGLQVDKLGNVYAACGDGVHVWDRAGTLLGKFFLGVESANMAFAGRGRLAILAETAVYLADIFAEGVNVSWP
;
A
#
# COMPACT_ATOMS: atom_id res chain seq x y z
N MET A 1 -10.27 38.68 -44.22
CA MET A 1 -10.24 39.63 -43.08
C MET A 1 -10.53 38.83 -41.82
N THR A 2 -9.65 38.97 -40.82
CA THR A 2 -9.74 38.54 -39.40
C THR A 2 -10.01 37.05 -39.15
N PHE A 3 -9.02 36.16 -38.97
CA PHE A 3 -8.03 36.01 -37.87
C PHE A 3 -8.62 36.07 -36.45
N LEU A 4 -8.70 34.91 -35.78
CA LEU A 4 -8.37 34.78 -34.37
C LEU A 4 -7.76 33.38 -34.15
N GLY A 5 -6.46 33.36 -33.86
CA GLY A 5 -5.67 32.15 -33.66
C GLY A 5 -5.75 31.66 -32.21
N TRP A 6 -5.80 30.35 -32.06
CA TRP A 6 -5.40 29.69 -30.82
C TRP A 6 -3.97 29.18 -31.00
N THR A 7 -3.08 29.74 -30.19
CA THR A 7 -1.69 29.34 -30.05
C THR A 7 -1.60 27.92 -29.50
N ILE A 8 -1.20 26.98 -30.36
CA ILE A 8 -0.70 25.66 -29.96
C ILE A 8 0.67 25.90 -29.34
N GLY A 9 0.72 25.96 -28.01
CA GLY A 9 1.95 25.98 -27.23
C GLY A 9 2.69 24.66 -27.42
N ALA A 10 3.98 24.77 -27.72
CA ALA A 10 4.88 23.69 -28.13
C ALA A 10 4.87 22.49 -27.16
N LEU A 11 4.39 21.35 -27.66
CA LEU A 11 4.78 20.04 -27.15
C LEU A 11 6.25 19.81 -27.53
N ALA A 12 7.16 20.02 -26.59
CA ALA A 12 8.53 19.54 -26.72
C ALA A 12 8.46 18.00 -26.82
N GLY A 13 8.80 17.49 -28.00
CA GLY A 13 8.81 16.07 -28.30
C GLY A 13 9.78 15.33 -27.38
N ILE A 14 9.25 14.40 -26.59
CA ILE A 14 10.05 13.34 -26.00
C ILE A 14 10.37 12.38 -27.16
N ALA A 15 11.57 12.51 -27.70
CA ALA A 15 12.10 11.59 -28.68
C ALA A 15 12.07 10.16 -28.12
N ALA A 16 11.43 9.26 -28.85
CA ALA A 16 11.55 7.83 -28.64
C ALA A 16 13.02 7.43 -28.85
N TYR A 17 13.72 7.10 -27.76
CA TYR A 17 15.05 6.52 -27.85
C TYR A 17 14.90 5.02 -28.10
N LEU A 18 15.25 4.60 -29.31
CA LEU A 18 15.47 3.21 -29.69
C LEU A 18 16.73 2.70 -28.97
N TRP A 19 16.61 1.56 -28.29
CA TRP A 19 17.73 0.82 -27.68
C TRP A 19 18.53 0.13 -28.78
N PRO A 20 19.82 0.44 -28.95
CA PRO A 20 20.84 -0.54 -28.58
C PRO A 20 22.11 0.10 -28.02
N GLY A 21 22.41 -0.13 -26.74
CA GLY A 21 23.68 0.27 -26.13
C GLY A 21 23.67 -0.02 -24.64
N ALA A 22 24.85 -0.24 -24.05
CA ALA A 22 25.06 -0.53 -22.63
C ALA A 22 24.26 0.40 -21.70
N PRO A 23 23.90 -0.02 -20.46
CA PRO A 23 23.21 0.85 -19.52
C PRO A 23 24.15 2.00 -19.14
N GLY A 24 24.03 3.12 -19.86
CA GLY A 24 24.61 4.38 -19.43
C GLY A 24 24.00 4.73 -18.08
N SER A 25 24.82 5.11 -17.11
CA SER A 25 24.35 5.58 -15.81
C SER A 25 23.38 6.74 -16.06
N ALA A 26 22.12 6.54 -15.73
CA ALA A 26 21.08 7.53 -15.94
C ALA A 26 21.27 8.66 -14.91
N SER A 27 22.12 9.63 -15.22
CA SER A 27 22.44 10.77 -14.36
C SER A 27 21.31 11.80 -14.39
N LEU A 28 20.96 12.35 -13.23
CA LEU A 28 20.08 13.51 -13.09
C LEU A 28 20.85 14.84 -13.02
N GLU A 29 22.15 14.84 -13.28
CA GLU A 29 22.98 16.04 -13.29
C GLU A 29 22.46 17.07 -14.31
N GLY A 30 22.25 18.31 -13.84
CA GLY A 30 21.72 19.40 -14.67
C GLY A 30 20.21 19.36 -14.93
N ILE A 31 19.48 18.38 -14.39
CA ILE A 31 18.01 18.33 -14.47
C ILE A 31 17.41 19.12 -13.31
N ALA A 32 16.55 20.10 -13.64
CA ALA A 32 15.76 20.79 -12.64
C ALA A 32 14.78 19.80 -11.98
N LEU A 33 14.98 19.55 -10.69
CA LEU A 33 14.15 18.60 -9.96
C LEU A 33 12.78 19.22 -9.62
N PRO A 34 11.68 18.44 -9.66
CA PRO A 34 10.35 18.92 -9.28
C PRO A 34 10.28 19.42 -7.81
N PRO A 35 9.25 20.20 -7.44
CA PRO A 35 9.03 20.59 -6.04
C PRO A 35 8.99 19.41 -5.06
N GLN A 36 9.40 19.65 -3.81
CA GLN A 36 9.46 18.64 -2.74
C GLN A 36 10.30 17.40 -3.08
N THR A 37 11.27 17.50 -4.00
CA THR A 37 12.13 16.35 -4.33
C THR A 37 13.55 16.51 -3.80
N VAL A 38 14.18 15.38 -3.54
CA VAL A 38 15.60 15.24 -3.25
C VAL A 38 16.15 14.14 -4.13
N TYR A 39 17.27 14.37 -4.80
CA TYR A 39 17.98 13.32 -5.51
C TYR A 39 19.09 12.73 -4.63
N VAL A 40 19.14 11.41 -4.55
CA VAL A 40 20.19 10.65 -3.90
C VAL A 40 20.84 9.75 -4.95
N ASP A 41 22.08 10.07 -5.32
CA ASP A 41 22.85 9.24 -6.25
C ASP A 41 23.32 7.95 -5.54
N PRO A 42 22.85 6.76 -5.95
CA PRO A 42 23.27 5.51 -5.34
C PRO A 42 24.78 5.27 -5.41
N LEU A 43 25.47 5.77 -6.44
CA LEU A 43 26.92 5.59 -6.59
C LEU A 43 27.70 6.28 -5.46
N THR A 44 27.22 7.43 -5.00
CA THR A 44 27.84 8.16 -3.89
C THR A 44 27.70 7.47 -2.52
N HIS A 45 26.83 6.46 -2.43
CA HIS A 45 26.58 5.68 -1.21
C HIS A 45 26.94 4.21 -1.36
N ALA A 46 27.44 3.79 -2.53
CA ALA A 46 27.88 2.42 -2.77
C ALA A 46 29.13 2.05 -1.95
N VAL A 47 29.96 3.04 -1.62
CA VAL A 47 31.16 2.87 -0.80
C VAL A 47 31.15 3.90 0.33
N HIS A 48 31.12 3.38 1.55
CA HIS A 48 31.27 4.18 2.75
C HIS A 48 32.68 4.76 2.86
N SER A 49 32.80 6.03 3.28
CA SER A 49 34.11 6.57 3.66
C SER A 49 34.61 5.86 4.92
N PRO A 50 35.94 5.72 5.13
CA PRO A 50 36.47 5.06 6.33
C PRO A 50 36.02 5.68 7.66
N SER A 51 35.55 6.93 7.64
CA SER A 51 35.04 7.65 8.82
C SER A 51 33.52 7.61 8.98
N SER A 52 32.79 6.99 8.04
CA SER A 52 31.33 6.89 8.12
C SER A 52 30.89 5.67 8.94
N SER A 53 29.74 5.79 9.60
CA SER A 53 29.11 4.68 10.31
C SER A 53 28.02 4.03 9.46
N PHE A 54 27.87 2.71 9.57
CA PHE A 54 26.67 2.03 9.08
C PHE A 54 25.44 2.49 9.89
N ARG A 55 24.25 2.42 9.26
CA ARG A 55 22.99 2.56 9.99
C ARG A 55 22.89 1.41 11.01
N GLY A 56 22.40 1.72 12.21
CA GLY A 56 22.34 0.74 13.30
C GLY A 56 21.10 -0.14 13.19
N ASP A 57 19.93 0.50 13.05
CA ASP A 57 18.63 -0.18 12.97
C ASP A 57 17.79 0.37 11.81
N GLY A 58 17.50 -0.49 10.81
CA GLY A 58 16.65 -0.12 9.67
C GLY A 58 15.21 0.24 10.05
N TRP A 59 14.77 0.01 11.29
CA TRP A 59 13.45 0.42 11.78
C TRP A 59 13.41 1.83 12.36
N MET A 60 14.55 2.40 12.75
CA MET A 60 14.63 3.69 13.45
C MET A 60 15.52 4.67 12.70
N ASP A 61 16.61 4.18 12.10
CA ASP A 61 17.58 4.95 11.34
C ASP A 61 17.17 4.97 9.86
N HIS A 62 16.19 5.78 9.49
CA HIS A 62 15.75 5.89 8.10
C HIS A 62 16.83 6.52 7.20
N PHE A 63 16.93 6.06 5.95
CA PHE A 63 17.98 6.51 5.04
C PHE A 63 17.62 7.87 4.40
N ASN A 64 17.99 8.96 5.07
CA ASN A 64 17.81 10.35 4.62
C ASN A 64 19.14 11.13 4.63
N PRO A 65 20.07 10.84 3.70
CA PRO A 65 21.43 11.40 3.73
C PRO A 65 21.50 12.92 3.50
N THR A 66 20.43 13.54 2.99
CA THR A 66 20.37 15.00 2.77
C THR A 66 19.78 15.76 3.94
N ASN A 67 19.36 15.07 5.02
CA ASN A 67 18.66 15.65 6.15
C ASN A 67 17.46 16.53 5.75
N ALA A 68 16.76 16.18 4.67
CA ALA A 68 15.59 16.93 4.24
C ALA A 68 14.42 16.68 5.20
N SER A 69 13.60 17.71 5.44
CA SER A 69 12.43 17.57 6.32
C SER A 69 11.28 16.85 5.59
N PRO A 70 10.75 15.75 6.14
CA PRO A 70 9.59 15.07 5.56
C PRO A 70 8.30 15.93 5.66
N PRO A 71 7.30 15.69 4.77
CA PRO A 71 7.32 14.70 3.69
C PRO A 71 7.96 15.25 2.39
N PHE A 72 8.67 14.37 1.67
CA PHE A 72 9.29 14.68 0.36
C PHE A 72 9.40 13.45 -0.54
N PHE A 73 9.70 13.66 -1.82
CA PHE A 73 9.98 12.61 -2.79
C PHE A 73 11.49 12.38 -2.88
N GLN A 74 11.95 11.20 -2.46
CA GLN A 74 13.36 10.82 -2.56
C GLN A 74 13.60 10.06 -3.86
N ILE A 75 14.38 10.62 -4.79
CA ILE A 75 14.66 10.05 -6.10
C ILE A 75 15.98 9.28 -6.03
N TYR A 76 15.98 8.02 -6.48
CA TYR A 76 17.19 7.21 -6.69
C TYR A 76 17.48 6.97 -8.17
N HIS A 77 16.44 6.96 -9.00
CA HIS A 77 16.54 6.71 -10.43
C HIS A 77 15.65 7.68 -11.22
N PRO A 78 16.08 8.20 -12.38
CA PRO A 78 15.30 9.12 -13.21
C PRO A 78 13.92 8.59 -13.61
N GLY A 79 13.73 7.27 -13.64
CA GLY A 79 12.42 6.66 -13.86
C GLY A 79 11.34 7.16 -12.89
N PHE A 80 11.70 7.57 -11.67
CA PHE A 80 10.75 8.11 -10.69
C PHE A 80 10.11 9.44 -11.13
N LEU A 81 10.77 10.21 -12.02
CA LEU A 81 10.17 11.42 -12.59
C LEU A 81 8.93 11.09 -13.45
N LYS A 82 8.84 9.88 -14.02
CA LYS A 82 7.63 9.40 -14.70
C LYS A 82 6.52 9.03 -13.73
N VAL A 83 6.85 8.75 -12.48
CA VAL A 83 5.88 8.45 -11.42
C VAL A 83 5.29 9.74 -10.87
N ILE A 84 6.13 10.68 -10.47
CA ILE A 84 5.70 11.90 -9.77
C ILE A 84 5.27 13.02 -10.72
N GLY A 85 5.84 13.11 -11.93
CA GLY A 85 5.56 14.20 -12.88
C GLY A 85 6.32 15.49 -12.58
N SER A 86 5.95 16.58 -13.24
CA SER A 86 6.69 17.85 -13.22
C SER A 86 6.33 18.79 -12.06
N ASP A 87 5.15 18.60 -11.46
CA ASP A 87 4.61 19.48 -10.41
C ASP A 87 3.90 18.65 -9.30
N PRO A 88 4.61 17.67 -8.72
CA PRO A 88 4.03 16.82 -7.68
C PRO A 88 3.85 17.60 -6.38
N SER A 89 3.03 17.06 -5.49
CA SER A 89 3.04 17.50 -4.10
C SER A 89 2.66 16.37 -3.15
N ILE A 90 3.08 16.48 -1.89
CA ILE A 90 2.67 15.57 -0.82
C ILE A 90 2.45 16.35 0.48
N ARG A 91 1.36 16.06 1.18
CA ARG A 91 1.01 16.67 2.46
C ARG A 91 0.18 15.74 3.33
N ALA A 92 0.17 15.96 4.64
CA ALA A 92 -0.84 15.38 5.52
C ALA A 92 -2.21 16.03 5.26
N ILE A 93 -3.27 15.24 5.18
CA ILE A 93 -4.65 15.70 4.94
C ILE A 93 -5.57 15.51 6.13
N ALA A 94 -5.22 14.62 7.06
CA ALA A 94 -5.87 14.41 8.34
C ALA A 94 -4.82 13.89 9.34
N VAL A 95 -4.85 14.37 10.58
CA VAL A 95 -3.88 13.99 11.63
C VAL A 95 -4.59 13.88 12.97
N ASN A 96 -4.28 12.82 13.72
CA ASN A 96 -4.73 12.62 15.10
C ASN A 96 -3.61 11.90 15.87
N PRO A 97 -2.74 12.64 16.60
CA PRO A 97 -1.60 12.04 17.29
C PRO A 97 -1.98 11.07 18.41
N GLY A 98 -3.22 11.13 18.90
CA GLY A 98 -3.69 10.29 20.00
C GLY A 98 -4.38 9.00 19.56
N PHE A 99 -4.56 8.76 18.26
CA PHE A 99 -5.26 7.59 17.75
C PHE A 99 -4.69 7.17 16.39
N ALA A 100 -4.26 5.92 16.27
CA ALA A 100 -3.77 5.34 15.02
C ALA A 100 -4.94 5.00 14.07
N PHE A 101 -5.65 6.04 13.63
CA PHE A 101 -6.90 5.94 12.86
C PHE A 101 -6.71 5.56 11.38
N ALA A 102 -5.48 5.69 10.86
CA ALA A 102 -5.11 5.52 9.47
C ALA A 102 -4.01 4.48 9.34
N HIS A 103 -4.37 3.21 9.53
CA HIS A 103 -3.45 2.08 9.47
C HIS A 103 -3.58 1.35 8.13
N GLU A 104 -4.75 0.79 7.85
CA GLU A 104 -4.91 -0.28 6.85
C GLU A 104 -6.21 -0.17 6.03
N ALA A 105 -6.47 -1.12 5.14
CA ALA A 105 -7.65 -1.17 4.25
C ALA A 105 -7.96 0.10 3.43
N PRO A 106 -6.99 0.81 2.82
CA PRO A 106 -7.32 1.98 2.01
C PRO A 106 -8.12 1.56 0.76
N ILE A 107 -9.38 1.99 0.69
CA ILE A 107 -10.27 1.77 -0.46
C ILE A 107 -10.84 3.11 -0.91
N TRP A 108 -10.58 3.48 -2.16
CA TRP A 108 -11.19 4.65 -2.78
C TRP A 108 -12.46 4.24 -3.52
N VAL A 109 -13.57 4.95 -3.26
CA VAL A 109 -14.85 4.76 -3.94
C VAL A 109 -15.05 5.90 -4.95
N PRO A 110 -14.91 5.63 -6.27
CA PRO A 110 -14.96 6.67 -7.31
C PRO A 110 -16.27 7.46 -7.33
N GLU A 111 -17.39 6.79 -7.05
CA GLU A 111 -18.74 7.36 -7.17
C GLU A 111 -18.99 8.49 -6.16
N THR A 112 -18.36 8.42 -4.98
CA THR A 112 -18.50 9.42 -3.91
C THR A 112 -17.24 10.26 -3.69
N ASP A 113 -16.13 9.90 -4.33
CA ASP A 113 -14.77 10.44 -4.10
C ASP A 113 -14.39 10.39 -2.60
N GLU A 114 -14.72 9.27 -1.95
CA GLU A 114 -14.40 8.99 -0.55
C GLU A 114 -13.29 7.95 -0.45
N LEU A 115 -12.44 8.13 0.56
CA LEU A 115 -11.43 7.15 0.94
C LEU A 115 -11.86 6.51 2.26
N PHE A 116 -11.97 5.18 2.27
CA PHE A 116 -12.23 4.34 3.43
C PHE A 116 -10.93 3.69 3.88
N PHE A 117 -10.79 3.41 5.18
CA PHE A 117 -9.62 2.77 5.78
C PHE A 117 -9.95 2.30 7.21
N SER A 118 -9.08 1.49 7.78
CA SER A 118 -9.17 1.01 9.16
C SER A 118 -8.10 1.63 10.05
N SER A 119 -8.43 1.76 11.34
CA SER A 119 -7.46 2.04 12.40
C SER A 119 -6.66 0.79 12.73
N GLN A 120 -5.54 0.96 13.42
CA GLN A 120 -4.66 -0.13 13.83
C GLN A 120 -5.42 -1.27 14.54
N ASP A 121 -5.19 -2.53 14.11
CA ASP A 121 -5.77 -3.72 14.70
C ASP A 121 -4.80 -4.39 15.70
N GLY A 122 -5.07 -4.18 16.99
CA GLY A 122 -4.13 -4.49 18.06
C GLY A 122 -3.12 -3.37 18.28
N GLY A 123 -2.90 -3.00 19.53
CA GLY A 123 -1.88 -2.02 19.91
C GLY A 123 -2.44 -0.83 20.66
N HIS A 124 -1.56 -0.17 21.42
CA HIS A 124 -1.99 0.86 22.37
C HIS A 124 -2.64 2.08 21.69
N LEU A 125 -2.09 2.52 20.55
CA LEU A 125 -2.60 3.69 19.82
C LEU A 125 -3.84 3.37 18.98
N GLY A 126 -4.11 2.10 18.66
CA GLY A 126 -5.34 1.67 17.98
C GLY A 126 -6.55 1.54 18.90
N PHE A 127 -6.36 1.59 20.22
CA PHE A 127 -7.38 1.30 21.24
C PHE A 127 -8.14 0.00 20.98
N SER A 128 -7.44 -0.98 20.43
CA SER A 128 -7.99 -2.26 19.99
C SER A 128 -7.12 -3.38 20.55
N ASP A 129 -7.77 -4.42 21.05
CA ASP A 129 -7.15 -5.55 21.75
C ASP A 129 -8.10 -6.75 21.75
N TRP A 130 -7.88 -7.70 22.65
CA TRP A 130 -8.75 -8.86 22.82
C TRP A 130 -10.24 -8.50 23.04
N ASP A 131 -10.50 -7.40 23.76
CA ASP A 131 -11.82 -6.99 24.23
C ASP A 131 -12.41 -5.81 23.45
N ASN A 132 -11.58 -5.07 22.70
CA ASN A 132 -11.95 -3.85 21.98
C ASN A 132 -11.67 -3.96 20.47
N ASN A 133 -12.63 -3.56 19.65
CA ASN A 133 -12.53 -3.65 18.18
C ASN A 133 -11.82 -2.42 17.64
N ASN A 134 -11.14 -2.55 16.50
CA ASN A 134 -10.66 -1.38 15.76
C ASN A 134 -11.83 -0.66 15.05
N GLN A 135 -11.55 0.50 14.47
CA GLN A 135 -12.54 1.34 13.79
C GLN A 135 -12.31 1.35 12.29
N VAL A 136 -13.39 1.26 11.52
CA VAL A 136 -13.37 1.59 10.08
C VAL A 136 -13.88 3.01 9.93
N GLY A 137 -13.14 3.83 9.19
CA GLY A 137 -13.44 5.24 8.97
C GLY A 137 -13.43 5.60 7.48
N LYS A 138 -13.85 6.84 7.21
CA LYS A 138 -13.73 7.44 5.88
C LYS A 138 -13.49 8.94 5.95
N LEU A 139 -12.97 9.51 4.87
CA LEU A 139 -12.92 10.95 4.62
C LEU A 139 -13.30 11.26 3.16
N SER A 140 -13.74 12.50 2.90
CA SER A 140 -14.07 12.96 1.54
C SER A 140 -12.88 13.64 0.88
N LEU A 141 -12.45 13.16 -0.29
CA LEU A 141 -11.41 13.84 -1.08
C LEU A 141 -11.95 15.13 -1.74
N GLY A 142 -13.26 15.23 -1.91
CA GLY A 142 -13.94 16.48 -2.27
C GLY A 142 -13.81 17.56 -1.20
N GLU A 143 -13.86 17.21 0.09
CA GLU A 143 -13.55 18.12 1.20
C GLU A 143 -12.07 18.53 1.19
N VAL A 144 -11.16 17.56 1.06
CA VAL A 144 -9.72 17.80 0.95
C VAL A 144 -9.41 18.81 -0.15
N LYS A 145 -10.04 18.67 -1.32
CA LYS A 145 -9.88 19.62 -2.43
C LYS A 145 -10.31 21.04 -2.06
N LYS A 146 -11.43 21.21 -1.36
CA LYS A 146 -11.90 22.52 -0.90
C LYS A 146 -10.92 23.14 0.11
N LEU A 147 -10.44 22.34 1.07
CA LEU A 147 -9.44 22.76 2.04
C LEU A 147 -8.12 23.17 1.37
N ALA A 148 -7.67 22.42 0.35
CA ALA A 148 -6.47 22.74 -0.40
C ALA A 148 -6.57 24.08 -1.15
N VAL A 149 -7.73 24.36 -1.77
CA VAL A 149 -7.98 25.67 -2.43
C VAL A 149 -7.93 26.80 -1.42
N THR A 150 -8.58 26.65 -0.27
CA THR A 150 -8.58 27.66 0.80
C THR A 150 -7.19 27.89 1.39
N SER A 151 -6.40 26.81 1.54
CA SER A 151 -5.04 26.89 2.06
C SER A 151 -4.07 27.62 1.11
N ALA A 152 -4.37 27.68 -0.20
CA ALA A 152 -3.51 28.26 -1.24
C ALA A 152 -2.05 27.76 -1.21
N SER A 153 -1.83 26.55 -0.68
CA SER A 153 -0.52 25.93 -0.51
C SER A 153 -0.59 24.49 -0.98
N LYS A 154 0.53 23.98 -1.53
CA LYS A 154 0.66 22.57 -1.94
C LYS A 154 1.17 21.64 -0.83
N THR A 155 1.71 22.21 0.25
CA THR A 155 2.47 21.46 1.25
C THR A 155 1.92 21.64 2.67
N THR A 156 1.14 22.69 2.91
CA THR A 156 0.54 22.94 4.22
C THR A 156 -0.41 21.80 4.58
N PRO A 157 -0.27 21.20 5.78
CA PRO A 157 -1.19 20.17 6.26
C PRO A 157 -2.64 20.66 6.26
N LEU A 158 -3.56 19.74 5.95
CA LEU A 158 -5.00 19.98 6.01
C LEU A 158 -5.62 19.20 7.17
N ASN A 159 -6.86 19.54 7.50
CA ASN A 159 -7.62 18.91 8.57
C ASN A 159 -8.98 18.43 8.05
N ALA A 160 -8.96 17.45 7.16
CA ALA A 160 -10.17 16.82 6.64
C ALA A 160 -10.84 15.97 7.72
N THR A 161 -12.17 15.98 7.70
CA THR A 161 -12.97 15.27 8.69
C THR A 161 -12.95 13.77 8.44
N VAL A 162 -12.60 13.00 9.47
CA VAL A 162 -12.70 11.53 9.46
C VAL A 162 -13.98 11.12 10.18
N THR A 163 -14.80 10.31 9.52
CA THR A 163 -16.05 9.79 10.06
C THR A 163 -15.95 8.29 10.26
N ALA A 164 -16.14 7.82 11.49
CA ALA A 164 -16.22 6.39 11.79
C ALA A 164 -17.52 5.77 11.25
N LEU A 165 -17.43 4.53 10.79
CA LEU A 165 -18.56 3.73 10.35
C LEU A 165 -19.13 2.92 11.52
N SER A 166 -20.45 2.74 11.53
CA SER A 166 -21.11 1.79 12.43
C SER A 166 -21.31 0.48 11.66
N LEU A 167 -20.46 -0.50 11.95
CA LEU A 167 -20.47 -1.82 11.31
C LEU A 167 -20.97 -2.89 12.29
N PRO A 168 -21.58 -3.98 11.80
CA PRO A 168 -22.05 -5.04 12.68
C PRO A 168 -20.90 -5.80 13.35
N ASP A 169 -21.23 -6.47 14.45
CA ASP A 169 -20.32 -7.26 15.29
C ASP A 169 -19.67 -8.48 14.59
N THR A 170 -20.06 -8.76 13.35
CA THR A 170 -19.39 -9.72 12.45
C THR A 170 -18.11 -9.16 11.83
N VAL A 171 -17.95 -7.83 11.77
CA VAL A 171 -16.74 -7.16 11.25
C VAL A 171 -15.84 -6.85 12.43
N GLN A 172 -14.72 -7.56 12.54
CA GLN A 172 -13.86 -7.54 13.72
C GLN A 172 -12.39 -7.46 13.30
N MET A 173 -11.67 -6.45 13.81
CA MET A 173 -10.28 -6.18 13.49
C MET A 173 -10.09 -6.10 11.97
N THR A 174 -10.79 -5.16 11.32
CA THR A 174 -10.65 -4.94 9.88
C THR A 174 -9.20 -4.54 9.63
N ASN A 175 -8.47 -5.40 8.92
CA ASN A 175 -7.10 -5.13 8.58
C ASN A 175 -7.08 -4.58 7.16
N GLY A 176 -6.82 -5.38 6.14
CA GLY A 176 -6.79 -4.97 4.75
C GLY A 176 -8.16 -4.85 4.06
N GLY A 177 -8.10 -4.48 2.78
CA GLY A 177 -9.30 -4.25 1.99
C GLY A 177 -9.02 -3.94 0.53
N THR A 178 -10.03 -4.16 -0.31
CA THR A 178 -9.97 -3.85 -1.74
C THR A 178 -11.33 -3.51 -2.30
N GLY A 179 -11.33 -3.01 -3.54
CA GLY A 179 -12.52 -2.88 -4.35
C GLY A 179 -12.67 -1.49 -4.95
N THR A 180 -13.88 -1.12 -5.35
CA THR A 180 -15.15 -1.81 -5.05
C THR A 180 -15.31 -3.19 -5.74
N TYR A 181 -16.01 -4.14 -5.12
CA TYR A 181 -16.37 -5.44 -5.70
C TYR A 181 -17.90 -5.52 -5.81
N TYR A 182 -18.42 -5.47 -7.04
CA TYR A 182 -19.85 -5.27 -7.30
C TYR A 182 -20.43 -4.07 -6.51
N GLY A 183 -19.67 -2.96 -6.48
CA GLY A 183 -20.06 -1.72 -5.76
C GLY A 183 -19.90 -1.76 -4.23
N SER A 184 -19.48 -2.88 -3.66
CA SER A 184 -19.23 -3.01 -2.21
C SER A 184 -17.75 -2.80 -1.88
N LEU A 185 -17.45 -2.30 -0.69
CA LEU A 185 -16.13 -2.45 -0.07
C LEU A 185 -15.92 -3.94 0.23
N MET A 186 -14.77 -4.50 -0.12
CA MET A 186 -14.36 -5.81 0.36
C MET A 186 -13.39 -5.61 1.50
N LEU A 187 -13.84 -5.86 2.73
CA LEU A 187 -13.02 -5.79 3.93
C LEU A 187 -12.57 -7.20 4.30
N ILE A 188 -11.31 -7.33 4.68
CA ILE A 188 -10.80 -8.56 5.27
C ILE A 188 -10.49 -8.32 6.75
N ASN A 189 -10.95 -9.24 7.58
CA ASN A 189 -11.05 -9.06 9.03
C ASN A 189 -10.17 -10.10 9.72
N SER A 190 -9.25 -9.65 10.58
CA SER A 190 -8.34 -10.49 11.36
C SER A 190 -9.07 -11.35 12.40
N GLY A 191 -10.33 -11.02 12.72
CA GLY A 191 -11.09 -11.64 13.82
C GLY A 191 -10.65 -11.12 15.18
N ARG A 192 -11.38 -11.48 16.24
CA ARG A 192 -11.10 -10.99 17.60
C ARG A 192 -11.54 -11.98 18.67
N GLY A 193 -10.63 -12.41 19.53
CA GLY A 193 -10.87 -13.45 20.51
C GLY A 193 -11.43 -14.71 19.84
N ILE A 194 -12.63 -15.14 20.25
CA ILE A 194 -13.32 -16.29 19.64
C ILE A 194 -14.00 -15.98 18.30
N ARG A 195 -14.18 -14.71 17.95
CA ARG A 195 -14.88 -14.28 16.73
C ARG A 195 -13.98 -14.56 15.52
N PRO A 196 -14.48 -15.26 14.49
CA PRO A 196 -13.64 -15.75 13.41
C PRO A 196 -13.16 -14.61 12.49
N PRO A 197 -11.95 -14.74 11.93
CA PRO A 197 -11.53 -13.95 10.77
C PRO A 197 -12.50 -14.16 9.61
N ASN A 198 -12.73 -13.15 8.77
CA ASN A 198 -13.64 -13.28 7.63
C ASN A 198 -13.37 -12.27 6.52
N ILE A 199 -13.94 -12.55 5.34
CA ILE A 199 -14.09 -11.59 4.23
C ILE A 199 -15.54 -11.12 4.22
N ALA A 200 -15.74 -9.81 4.26
CA ALA A 200 -17.04 -9.18 4.27
C ALA A 200 -17.20 -8.16 3.13
N LEU A 201 -18.37 -8.19 2.47
CA LEU A 201 -18.80 -7.15 1.56
C LEU A 201 -19.63 -6.12 2.32
N VAL A 202 -19.24 -4.85 2.26
CA VAL A 202 -19.89 -3.74 2.96
C VAL A 202 -20.35 -2.71 1.95
N ASN A 203 -21.63 -2.33 1.98
CA ASN A 203 -22.13 -1.22 1.17
C ASN A 203 -21.41 0.07 1.61
N PRO A 204 -20.78 0.85 0.70
CA PRO A 204 -20.09 2.09 1.08
C PRO A 204 -21.04 3.20 1.58
N GLN A 205 -22.35 3.05 1.39
CA GLN A 205 -23.38 3.95 1.87
C GLN A 205 -24.06 3.43 3.13
N ALA A 206 -24.42 4.36 4.03
CA ALA A 206 -25.24 4.05 5.19
C ALA A 206 -26.57 3.38 4.75
N PRO A 207 -27.04 2.34 5.45
CA PRO A 207 -26.60 1.89 6.77
C PRO A 207 -25.46 0.86 6.77
N TYR A 208 -24.63 0.81 5.73
CA TYR A 208 -23.45 -0.06 5.62
C TYR A 208 -23.79 -1.55 5.72
N ASN A 209 -24.85 -1.96 5.00
CA ASN A 209 -25.27 -3.35 4.92
C ASN A 209 -24.06 -4.26 4.62
N THR A 210 -23.88 -5.26 5.47
CA THR A 210 -22.69 -6.12 5.47
C THR A 210 -23.08 -7.57 5.23
N THR A 211 -22.32 -8.26 4.38
CA THR A 211 -22.48 -9.70 4.11
C THR A 211 -21.13 -10.39 4.25
N VAL A 212 -21.01 -11.36 5.15
CA VAL A 212 -19.84 -12.25 5.24
C VAL A 212 -19.91 -13.26 4.10
N ILE A 213 -18.83 -13.42 3.35
CA ILE A 213 -18.74 -14.33 2.19
C ILE A 213 -17.78 -15.51 2.40
N LEU A 214 -16.90 -15.42 3.39
CA LEU A 214 -15.97 -16.50 3.78
C LEU A 214 -15.47 -16.26 5.20
N ASP A 215 -15.44 -17.27 6.07
CA ASP A 215 -14.93 -17.17 7.45
C ASP A 215 -14.13 -18.39 7.93
N ASN A 216 -13.95 -19.40 7.08
CA ASN A 216 -13.24 -20.64 7.43
C ASN A 216 -12.64 -21.34 6.19
N TYR A 217 -11.71 -22.26 6.46
CA TYR A 217 -11.16 -23.21 5.49
C TYR A 217 -11.66 -24.62 5.80
N PHE A 218 -12.78 -25.03 5.19
CA PHE A 218 -13.41 -26.34 5.39
C PHE A 218 -13.65 -26.69 6.88
N GLY A 219 -14.13 -25.71 7.65
CA GLY A 219 -14.38 -25.80 9.09
C GLY A 219 -13.16 -25.49 9.97
N ARG A 220 -11.96 -25.33 9.38
CA ARG A 220 -10.78 -24.84 10.11
C ARG A 220 -10.80 -23.33 10.16
N GLN A 221 -10.53 -22.77 11.33
CA GLN A 221 -10.44 -21.33 11.51
C GLN A 221 -9.14 -20.82 10.88
N PHE A 222 -9.22 -19.72 10.13
CA PHE A 222 -8.04 -18.95 9.72
C PHE A 222 -7.32 -18.38 10.95
N ASN A 223 -6.05 -18.00 10.80
CA ASN A 223 -5.28 -17.40 11.88
C ASN A 223 -5.80 -15.98 12.17
N SER A 224 -5.46 -15.07 11.26
CA SER A 224 -5.90 -13.68 11.19
C SER A 224 -5.62 -13.22 9.76
N LEU A 225 -6.70 -13.00 9.01
CA LEU A 225 -6.61 -12.57 7.62
C LEU A 225 -6.11 -11.12 7.55
N ASN A 226 -5.14 -10.86 6.67
CA ASN A 226 -4.42 -9.59 6.67
C ASN A 226 -4.76 -8.72 5.44
N ASP A 227 -4.35 -9.09 4.22
CA ASP A 227 -4.67 -8.31 3.01
C ASP A 227 -5.38 -9.15 1.93
N VAL A 228 -6.03 -8.46 0.97
CA VAL A 228 -6.88 -9.06 -0.05
C VAL A 228 -6.83 -8.29 -1.38
N LYS A 229 -6.78 -9.01 -2.49
CA LYS A 229 -7.00 -8.46 -3.84
C LYS A 229 -7.88 -9.36 -4.70
N VAL A 230 -8.64 -8.72 -5.59
CA VAL A 230 -9.43 -9.41 -6.61
C VAL A 230 -8.60 -9.52 -7.87
N HIS A 231 -8.50 -10.73 -8.42
CA HIS A 231 -7.75 -10.96 -9.65
C HIS A 231 -8.44 -10.25 -10.83
N PRO A 232 -7.72 -9.38 -11.58
CA PRO A 232 -8.33 -8.40 -12.49
C PRO A 232 -8.97 -9.01 -13.75
N ARG A 233 -8.81 -10.32 -13.98
CA ARG A 233 -9.43 -11.01 -15.14
C ARG A 233 -10.47 -12.05 -14.74
N SER A 234 -10.34 -12.66 -13.58
CA SER A 234 -11.17 -13.81 -13.18
C SER A 234 -12.19 -13.49 -12.10
N GLY A 235 -12.00 -12.39 -11.35
CA GLY A 235 -12.86 -12.00 -10.23
C GLY A 235 -12.67 -12.86 -8.98
N LYS A 236 -11.71 -13.78 -9.00
CA LYS A 236 -11.36 -14.61 -7.85
C LYS A 236 -10.62 -13.76 -6.81
N ILE A 237 -10.86 -14.05 -5.55
CA ILE A 237 -10.37 -13.28 -4.42
C ILE A 237 -9.12 -13.97 -3.89
N TYR A 238 -8.00 -13.27 -3.80
CA TYR A 238 -6.76 -13.77 -3.21
C TYR A 238 -6.46 -13.00 -1.95
N PHE A 239 -6.03 -13.70 -0.90
CA PHE A 239 -5.82 -13.10 0.40
C PHE A 239 -4.74 -13.80 1.20
N THR A 240 -4.17 -13.09 2.17
CA THR A 240 -3.14 -13.59 3.07
C THR A 240 -3.73 -13.97 4.42
N ASP A 241 -3.34 -15.13 4.94
CA ASP A 241 -3.62 -15.55 6.31
C ASP A 241 -2.31 -15.66 7.08
N VAL A 242 -2.20 -14.89 8.15
CA VAL A 242 -0.95 -14.68 8.88
C VAL A 242 -1.20 -14.67 10.39
N THR A 243 -0.17 -14.80 11.22
CA THR A 243 -0.29 -14.92 12.68
C THR A 243 -0.43 -13.60 13.44
N TYR A 244 -0.62 -12.44 12.80
CA TYR A 244 -0.55 -11.13 13.48
C TYR A 244 -1.52 -11.00 14.64
N GLY A 245 -2.75 -11.51 14.54
CA GLY A 245 -3.70 -11.42 15.65
C GLY A 245 -3.20 -12.09 16.93
N TRP A 246 -2.45 -13.19 16.81
CA TRP A 246 -1.82 -13.82 17.97
C TRP A 246 -0.61 -13.02 18.45
N LEU A 247 0.22 -12.54 17.52
CA LEU A 247 1.43 -11.76 17.82
C LEU A 247 1.11 -10.38 18.44
N ASN A 248 -0.09 -9.86 18.19
CA ASN A 248 -0.61 -8.60 18.71
C ASN A 248 -1.67 -8.82 19.82
N HIS A 249 -1.76 -10.03 20.37
CA HIS A 249 -2.56 -10.37 21.56
C HIS A 249 -4.09 -10.22 21.45
N PHE A 250 -4.66 -10.24 20.25
CA PHE A 250 -6.12 -10.15 20.07
C PHE A 250 -6.76 -11.42 19.48
N ARG A 251 -5.97 -12.46 19.17
CA ARG A 251 -6.43 -13.79 18.71
C ARG A 251 -5.73 -14.92 19.47
N PRO A 252 -6.36 -16.10 19.57
CA PRO A 252 -5.73 -17.30 20.12
C PRO A 252 -4.54 -17.75 19.27
N PRO A 253 -3.71 -18.69 19.77
CA PRO A 253 -2.62 -19.28 19.00
C PRO A 253 -3.08 -19.81 17.62
N PRO A 254 -2.25 -19.63 16.57
CA PRO A 254 -2.59 -19.99 15.20
C PRO A 254 -2.76 -21.50 15.01
N LEU A 255 -3.62 -21.89 14.06
CA LEU A 255 -3.95 -23.28 13.74
C LEU A 255 -3.62 -23.66 12.29
N LEU A 256 -3.26 -22.68 11.47
CA LEU A 256 -2.85 -22.82 10.07
C LEU A 256 -1.42 -22.28 9.88
N PRO A 257 -0.68 -22.74 8.86
CA PRO A 257 0.54 -22.07 8.42
C PRO A 257 0.24 -20.71 7.78
N ASN A 258 1.24 -19.83 7.74
CA ASN A 258 1.15 -18.55 7.01
C ASN A 258 1.18 -18.81 5.50
N GLN A 259 0.10 -18.48 4.81
CA GLN A 259 -0.12 -18.86 3.42
C GLN A 259 -1.01 -17.85 2.68
N VAL A 260 -0.92 -17.89 1.35
CA VAL A 260 -1.83 -17.16 0.46
C VAL A 260 -2.92 -18.12 0.00
N TYR A 261 -4.17 -17.68 0.11
CA TYR A 261 -5.35 -18.43 -0.32
C TYR A 261 -6.04 -17.73 -1.48
N ARG A 262 -6.80 -18.52 -2.25
CA ARG A 262 -7.72 -18.06 -3.29
C ARG A 262 -9.12 -18.56 -2.97
N PHE A 263 -10.10 -17.69 -3.08
CA PHE A 263 -11.54 -17.98 -2.94
C PHE A 263 -12.28 -17.62 -4.23
N ASP A 264 -13.13 -18.53 -4.70
CA ASP A 264 -14.08 -18.28 -5.79
C ASP A 264 -15.51 -18.20 -5.22
N PRO A 265 -16.10 -16.99 -5.15
CA PRO A 265 -17.43 -16.80 -4.59
C PRO A 265 -18.55 -17.44 -5.42
N LYS A 266 -18.29 -17.83 -6.69
CA LYS A 266 -19.30 -18.50 -7.53
C LYS A 266 -19.43 -19.97 -7.20
N THR A 267 -18.35 -20.62 -6.78
CA THR A 267 -18.29 -22.07 -6.53
C THR A 267 -18.12 -22.42 -5.06
N GLY A 268 -17.76 -21.44 -4.22
CA GLY A 268 -17.38 -21.67 -2.82
C GLY A 268 -15.98 -22.29 -2.68
N ASN A 269 -15.24 -22.47 -3.77
CA ASN A 269 -13.95 -23.14 -3.74
C ASN A 269 -12.88 -22.22 -3.12
N VAL A 270 -12.33 -22.65 -1.99
CA VAL A 270 -11.17 -22.04 -1.34
C VAL A 270 -9.97 -22.99 -1.40
N ARG A 271 -8.78 -22.45 -1.71
CA ARG A 271 -7.55 -23.23 -1.86
C ARG A 271 -6.34 -22.42 -1.40
N ALA A 272 -5.38 -23.06 -0.73
CA ALA A 272 -4.04 -22.50 -0.59
C ALA A 272 -3.32 -22.50 -1.95
N VAL A 273 -2.80 -21.34 -2.36
CA VAL A 273 -2.21 -21.12 -3.70
C VAL A 273 -0.74 -20.75 -3.65
N ALA A 274 -0.21 -20.38 -2.48
CA ALA A 274 1.21 -20.17 -2.23
C ALA A 274 1.54 -20.37 -0.74
N ASP A 275 2.74 -20.87 -0.46
CA ASP A 275 3.26 -21.08 0.90
C ASP A 275 4.76 -20.72 0.99
N GLY A 276 5.39 -21.04 2.14
CA GLY A 276 6.80 -20.78 2.39
C GLY A 276 7.12 -19.35 2.84
N PHE A 277 6.11 -18.57 3.21
CA PHE A 277 6.28 -17.23 3.79
C PHE A 277 6.55 -17.33 5.28
N GLN A 278 7.35 -16.39 5.79
CA GLN A 278 7.45 -16.24 7.23
C GLN A 278 6.23 -15.48 7.77
N ARG A 279 5.86 -14.34 7.16
CA ARG A 279 4.61 -13.60 7.42
C ARG A 279 4.16 -12.91 6.14
N CYS A 280 3.39 -13.63 5.31
CA CYS A 280 2.77 -13.02 4.12
C CYS A 280 1.84 -11.88 4.54
N ASN A 281 1.91 -10.78 3.81
CA ASN A 281 1.22 -9.54 4.16
C ASN A 281 0.51 -8.96 2.92
N GLY A 282 0.89 -7.80 2.41
CA GLY A 282 0.25 -7.17 1.26
C GLY A 282 0.30 -8.00 -0.03
N ILE A 283 -0.74 -7.85 -0.85
CA ILE A 283 -0.87 -8.51 -2.16
C ILE A 283 -1.24 -7.51 -3.26
N ALA A 284 -0.64 -7.67 -4.44
CA ALA A 284 -1.02 -6.92 -5.64
C ALA A 284 -0.90 -7.76 -6.91
N PHE A 285 -1.64 -7.39 -7.96
CA PHE A 285 -1.55 -8.01 -9.29
C PHE A 285 -1.06 -7.01 -10.33
N SER A 286 -0.35 -7.49 -11.34
CA SER A 286 -0.17 -6.74 -12.59
C SER A 286 -1.52 -6.46 -13.26
N ALA A 287 -1.57 -5.43 -14.11
CA ALA A 287 -2.81 -5.02 -14.78
C ALA A 287 -3.46 -6.14 -15.63
N ASP A 288 -2.66 -7.03 -16.18
CA ASP A 288 -3.11 -8.19 -16.96
C ASP A 288 -3.45 -9.41 -16.08
N GLY A 289 -3.11 -9.39 -14.79
CA GLY A 289 -3.30 -10.48 -13.84
C GLY A 289 -2.28 -11.61 -13.95
N ASN A 290 -1.29 -11.51 -14.84
CA ASN A 290 -0.33 -12.60 -15.06
C ASN A 290 0.73 -12.71 -13.96
N LEU A 291 0.96 -11.62 -13.21
CA LEU A 291 1.92 -11.57 -12.12
C LEU A 291 1.21 -11.20 -10.81
N ALA A 292 1.63 -11.84 -9.72
CA ALA A 292 1.25 -11.48 -8.37
C ALA A 292 2.51 -11.07 -7.58
N TYR A 293 2.36 -10.07 -6.72
CA TYR A 293 3.37 -9.63 -5.77
C TYR A 293 2.84 -9.85 -4.36
N ILE A 294 3.67 -10.44 -3.49
CA ILE A 294 3.34 -10.71 -2.09
C ILE A 294 4.46 -10.19 -1.20
N ALA A 295 4.11 -9.35 -0.23
CA ALA A 295 5.03 -8.91 0.80
C ALA A 295 5.23 -10.02 1.85
N ASP A 296 6.46 -10.17 2.34
CA ASP A 296 6.81 -10.99 3.49
C ASP A 296 7.49 -10.10 4.54
N SER A 297 6.77 -9.83 5.61
CA SER A 297 7.18 -9.00 6.74
C SER A 297 7.65 -9.85 7.92
N GLY A 298 8.32 -10.97 7.62
CA GLY A 298 8.92 -11.89 8.58
C GLY A 298 9.86 -11.26 9.60
N ALA A 299 10.46 -10.10 9.33
CA ALA A 299 11.26 -9.37 10.31
C ALA A 299 10.43 -8.73 11.45
N ALA A 300 9.10 -8.61 11.29
CA ALA A 300 8.17 -8.06 12.27
C ALA A 300 7.49 -9.17 13.10
N GLY A 301 7.98 -9.44 14.31
CA GLY A 301 7.54 -10.57 15.14
C GLY A 301 6.52 -10.27 16.24
N GLY A 302 5.98 -9.06 16.34
CA GLY A 302 5.10 -8.66 17.45
C GLY A 302 5.78 -8.88 18.81
N PHE A 303 5.13 -9.60 19.73
CA PHE A 303 5.73 -9.90 21.04
C PHE A 303 7.02 -10.74 20.98
N LEU A 304 7.32 -11.40 19.85
CA LEU A 304 8.59 -12.10 19.63
C LEU A 304 9.75 -11.15 19.33
N GLY A 305 9.48 -9.85 19.17
CA GLY A 305 10.46 -8.84 18.81
C GLY A 305 10.71 -8.75 17.31
N LYS A 306 11.72 -7.95 16.94
CA LYS A 306 12.15 -7.75 15.56
C LYS A 306 13.36 -8.63 15.28
N ASN A 307 13.40 -9.25 14.10
CA ASN A 307 14.56 -10.01 13.64
C ASN A 307 14.93 -9.58 12.22
N THR A 308 15.98 -8.77 12.10
CA THR A 308 16.42 -8.21 10.81
C THR A 308 17.09 -9.23 9.89
N THR A 309 17.27 -10.47 10.34
CA THR A 309 17.73 -11.59 9.49
C THR A 309 16.59 -12.34 8.81
N ASP A 310 15.35 -12.08 9.22
CA ASP A 310 14.14 -12.65 8.63
C ASP A 310 13.66 -11.77 7.44
N PRO A 311 12.72 -12.27 6.60
CA PRO A 311 12.28 -11.54 5.41
C PRO A 311 11.75 -10.13 5.69
N ALA A 312 12.23 -9.19 4.90
CA ALA A 312 11.68 -7.84 4.71
C ALA A 312 11.60 -7.60 3.19
N SER A 313 10.88 -8.49 2.50
CA SER A 313 11.00 -8.64 1.04
C SER A 313 9.65 -8.72 0.36
N VAL A 314 9.60 -8.23 -0.88
CA VAL A 314 8.50 -8.48 -1.81
C VAL A 314 8.91 -9.61 -2.74
N TYR A 315 8.02 -10.58 -2.93
CA TYR A 315 8.19 -11.70 -3.85
C TYR A 315 7.25 -11.57 -5.04
N GLU A 316 7.73 -11.91 -6.23
CA GLU A 316 6.94 -12.01 -7.45
C GLU A 316 6.62 -13.48 -7.78
N PHE A 317 5.45 -13.70 -8.37
CA PHE A 317 4.95 -15.01 -8.80
C PHE A 317 4.29 -14.92 -10.18
N ASP A 318 4.35 -16.01 -10.93
CA ASP A 318 3.50 -16.20 -12.10
C ASP A 318 2.13 -16.72 -11.66
N VAL A 319 1.05 -16.13 -12.16
CA VAL A 319 -0.31 -16.61 -11.90
C VAL A 319 -0.67 -17.65 -12.96
N ASP A 320 -0.82 -18.92 -12.55
CA ASP A 320 -1.16 -19.99 -13.47
C ASP A 320 -2.61 -19.84 -13.97
N PRO A 321 -2.86 -19.60 -15.27
CA PRO A 321 -4.21 -19.41 -15.79
C PRO A 321 -5.08 -20.67 -15.70
N ARG A 322 -4.47 -21.84 -15.49
CA ARG A 322 -5.20 -23.11 -15.39
C ARG A 322 -5.66 -23.40 -13.96
N SER A 323 -4.76 -23.31 -12.99
CA SER A 323 -5.04 -23.71 -11.59
C SER A 323 -5.25 -22.54 -10.64
N ASP A 324 -4.96 -21.31 -11.07
CA ASP A 324 -4.92 -20.11 -10.21
C ASP A 324 -3.86 -20.20 -9.10
N ALA A 325 -2.87 -21.09 -9.23
CA ALA A 325 -1.73 -21.17 -8.32
C ALA A 325 -0.76 -20.01 -8.57
N LEU A 326 -0.03 -19.60 -7.54
CA LEU A 326 1.10 -18.70 -7.67
C LEU A 326 2.38 -19.54 -7.80
N LEU A 327 3.03 -19.47 -8.95
CA LEU A 327 4.18 -20.29 -9.31
C LEU A 327 5.46 -19.47 -9.35
N ASN A 328 6.61 -20.17 -9.39
CA ASN A 328 7.92 -19.57 -9.68
C ASN A 328 8.27 -18.38 -8.77
N ARG A 329 8.10 -18.57 -7.45
CA ARG A 329 8.47 -17.58 -6.42
C ARG A 329 9.89 -17.08 -6.67
N ARG A 330 10.03 -15.76 -6.74
CA ARG A 330 11.32 -15.08 -6.88
C ARG A 330 11.34 -13.79 -6.08
N VAL A 331 12.50 -13.45 -5.55
CA VAL A 331 12.69 -12.17 -4.87
C VAL A 331 12.51 -11.07 -5.91
N PHE A 332 11.65 -10.11 -5.61
CA PHE A 332 11.45 -8.91 -6.41
C PHE A 332 12.19 -7.72 -5.81
N ALA A 333 11.99 -7.48 -4.52
CA ALA A 333 12.66 -6.38 -3.80
C ALA A 333 12.94 -6.74 -2.34
N TYR A 334 13.95 -6.11 -1.76
CA TYR A 334 14.23 -6.10 -0.32
C TYR A 334 14.18 -4.64 0.14
N VAL A 335 13.46 -4.36 1.23
CA VAL A 335 13.28 -2.98 1.72
C VAL A 335 14.39 -2.61 2.71
N ASP A 336 14.84 -1.36 2.66
CA ASP A 336 15.91 -0.87 3.53
C ASP A 336 15.43 -0.21 4.83
N ALA A 337 14.10 -0.11 5.01
CA ALA A 337 13.45 0.49 6.16
C ALA A 337 12.21 -0.32 6.60
N GLY A 338 12.24 -0.84 7.83
CA GLY A 338 11.16 -1.67 8.39
C GLY A 338 10.91 -2.95 7.59
N VAL A 339 9.65 -3.18 7.22
CA VAL A 339 9.18 -4.30 6.41
C VAL A 339 8.21 -3.80 5.32
N PRO A 340 8.08 -4.51 4.19
CA PRO A 340 7.00 -4.24 3.24
C PRO A 340 5.68 -4.73 3.84
N ASP A 341 4.67 -3.88 3.79
CA ASP A 341 3.30 -4.17 4.23
C ASP A 341 2.35 -4.15 3.01
N GLY A 342 1.40 -3.21 2.94
CA GLY A 342 0.48 -3.06 1.82
C GLY A 342 1.15 -2.81 0.47
N LEU A 343 0.63 -3.44 -0.59
CA LEU A 343 1.15 -3.36 -1.95
C LEU A 343 0.16 -2.73 -2.94
N GLN A 344 0.68 -1.97 -3.90
CA GLN A 344 -0.05 -1.50 -5.09
C GLN A 344 0.81 -1.59 -6.36
N VAL A 345 0.16 -1.57 -7.52
CA VAL A 345 0.83 -1.54 -8.84
C VAL A 345 0.25 -0.40 -9.67
N ASP A 346 1.09 0.31 -10.41
CA ASP A 346 0.64 1.33 -11.37
C ASP A 346 0.49 0.78 -12.80
N LYS A 347 -0.09 1.58 -13.70
CA LYS A 347 -0.26 1.22 -15.12
C LYS A 347 1.07 1.13 -15.89
N LEU A 348 2.16 1.68 -15.36
CA LEU A 348 3.50 1.51 -15.92
C LEU A 348 4.10 0.17 -15.47
N GLY A 349 3.49 -0.52 -14.51
CA GLY A 349 3.95 -1.77 -13.90
C GLY A 349 4.99 -1.54 -12.80
N ASN A 350 5.08 -0.34 -12.25
CA ASN A 350 5.86 -0.10 -11.04
C ASN A 350 5.11 -0.67 -9.84
N VAL A 351 5.85 -1.25 -8.89
CA VAL A 351 5.33 -1.85 -7.66
C VAL A 351 5.62 -0.91 -6.50
N TYR A 352 4.61 -0.69 -5.67
CA TYR A 352 4.63 0.19 -4.51
C TYR A 352 4.49 -0.67 -3.26
N ALA A 353 5.31 -0.43 -2.24
CA ALA A 353 5.15 -1.06 -0.92
C ALA A 353 5.17 0.00 0.17
N ALA A 354 4.26 -0.13 1.14
CA ALA A 354 4.31 0.62 2.39
C ALA A 354 5.46 0.04 3.23
N CYS A 355 6.27 0.92 3.81
CA CYS A 355 7.53 0.58 4.48
C CYS A 355 7.75 1.47 5.72
N GLY A 356 8.84 1.21 6.46
CA GLY A 356 9.14 1.89 7.72
C GLY A 356 9.34 3.41 7.62
N ASP A 357 9.66 3.95 6.45
CA ASP A 357 9.92 5.38 6.23
C ASP A 357 8.98 6.05 5.22
N GLY A 358 7.90 5.36 4.81
CA GLY A 358 6.91 5.83 3.85
C GLY A 358 6.59 4.78 2.79
N VAL A 359 6.60 5.17 1.51
CA VAL A 359 6.29 4.26 0.38
C VAL A 359 7.47 4.14 -0.56
N HIS A 360 7.90 2.92 -0.86
CA HIS A 360 8.97 2.64 -1.81
C HIS A 360 8.38 2.23 -3.15
N VAL A 361 9.04 2.61 -4.25
CA VAL A 361 8.59 2.30 -5.62
C VAL A 361 9.70 1.66 -6.42
N TRP A 362 9.43 0.48 -6.98
CA TRP A 362 10.34 -0.24 -7.88
C TRP A 362 9.75 -0.35 -9.27
N ASP A 363 10.60 -0.35 -10.30
CA ASP A 363 10.18 -0.73 -11.64
C ASP A 363 10.02 -2.26 -11.78
N ARG A 364 9.58 -2.71 -12.96
CA ARG A 364 9.36 -4.14 -13.26
C ARG A 364 10.62 -5.01 -13.15
N ALA A 365 11.81 -4.42 -13.13
CA ALA A 365 13.06 -5.15 -12.96
C ALA A 365 13.48 -5.24 -11.48
N GLY A 366 12.71 -4.67 -10.55
CA GLY A 366 13.08 -4.58 -9.14
C GLY A 366 14.06 -3.45 -8.84
N THR A 367 14.25 -2.48 -9.76
CA THR A 367 15.11 -1.32 -9.52
C THR A 367 14.35 -0.30 -8.68
N LEU A 368 14.90 0.09 -7.52
CA LEU A 368 14.32 1.14 -6.68
C LEU A 368 14.35 2.47 -7.44
N LEU A 369 13.16 3.00 -7.75
CA LEU A 369 13.00 4.27 -8.43
C LEU A 369 13.11 5.44 -7.46
N GLY A 370 12.37 5.34 -6.35
CA GLY A 370 12.18 6.44 -5.43
C GLY A 370 11.34 6.06 -4.23
N LYS A 371 11.22 7.00 -3.30
CA LYS A 371 10.36 6.90 -2.12
C LYS A 371 9.45 8.12 -1.99
N PHE A 372 8.23 7.91 -1.54
CA PHE A 372 7.42 8.93 -0.87
C PHE A 372 7.86 8.91 0.58
N PHE A 373 8.87 9.70 0.92
CA PHE A 373 9.52 9.66 2.22
C PHE A 373 8.71 10.47 3.23
N LEU A 374 8.20 9.79 4.26
CA LEU A 374 7.44 10.38 5.36
C LEU A 374 8.28 10.48 6.64
N GLY A 375 9.36 9.70 6.74
CA GLY A 375 10.18 9.59 7.95
C GLY A 375 9.48 8.86 9.10
N VAL A 376 8.29 8.32 8.85
CA VAL A 376 7.49 7.50 9.75
C VAL A 376 6.96 6.30 8.96
N GLU A 377 6.56 5.26 9.69
CA GLU A 377 6.01 4.04 9.12
C GLU A 377 4.71 4.31 8.37
N SER A 378 4.57 3.65 7.23
CA SER A 378 3.31 3.53 6.51
C SER A 378 2.91 2.06 6.47
N ALA A 379 1.66 1.79 6.80
CA ALA A 379 1.12 0.43 6.76
C ALA A 379 0.46 0.10 5.41
N ASN A 380 -0.22 1.05 4.75
CA ASN A 380 -0.78 0.79 3.43
C ASN A 380 -0.97 2.08 2.58
N MET A 381 -1.28 1.91 1.29
CA MET A 381 -1.64 2.98 0.37
C MET A 381 -2.70 2.56 -0.64
N ALA A 382 -3.41 3.54 -1.20
CA ALA A 382 -4.28 3.34 -2.36
C ALA A 382 -4.18 4.47 -3.37
N PHE A 383 -4.24 4.11 -4.65
CA PHE A 383 -4.50 5.08 -5.71
C PHE A 383 -5.95 5.56 -5.59
N ALA A 384 -6.11 6.86 -5.37
CA ALA A 384 -7.39 7.49 -5.10
C ALA A 384 -7.86 8.28 -6.32
N GLY A 385 -7.99 7.61 -7.46
CA GLY A 385 -8.29 8.22 -8.76
C GLY A 385 -7.04 8.73 -9.49
N ARG A 386 -7.26 9.54 -10.52
CA ARG A 386 -6.18 9.93 -11.43
C ARG A 386 -5.16 10.84 -10.72
N GLY A 387 -3.90 10.40 -10.69
CA GLY A 387 -2.78 11.19 -10.17
C GLY A 387 -2.83 11.45 -8.68
N ARG A 388 -3.52 10.62 -7.88
CA ARG A 388 -3.58 10.76 -6.42
C ARG A 388 -3.20 9.45 -5.74
N LEU A 389 -2.27 9.51 -4.80
CA LEU A 389 -1.91 8.39 -3.92
C LEU A 389 -2.20 8.79 -2.47
N ALA A 390 -3.13 8.09 -1.82
CA ALA A 390 -3.37 8.22 -0.40
C ALA A 390 -2.48 7.22 0.35
N ILE A 391 -1.80 7.68 1.40
CA ILE A 391 -0.83 6.90 2.17
C ILE A 391 -1.26 6.95 3.64
N LEU A 392 -1.40 5.77 4.25
CA LEU A 392 -1.81 5.61 5.65
C LEU A 392 -0.56 5.46 6.51
N ALA A 393 -0.41 6.32 7.52
CA ALA A 393 0.78 6.41 8.36
C ALA A 393 0.39 6.52 9.84
N GLU A 394 -0.35 5.52 10.33
CA GLU A 394 -0.89 5.36 11.67
C GLU A 394 -1.79 6.52 12.12
N THR A 395 -1.17 7.61 12.55
CA THR A 395 -1.83 8.79 13.14
C THR A 395 -2.09 9.88 12.10
N ALA A 396 -1.86 9.60 10.82
CA ALA A 396 -2.08 10.55 9.73
C ALA A 396 -2.43 9.86 8.41
N VAL A 397 -3.21 10.55 7.59
CA VAL A 397 -3.36 10.26 6.16
C VAL A 397 -2.58 11.30 5.38
N TYR A 398 -1.70 10.86 4.48
CA TYR A 398 -1.03 11.71 3.50
C TYR A 398 -1.69 11.57 2.14
N LEU A 399 -1.73 12.65 1.37
CA LEU A 399 -2.15 12.63 -0.02
C LEU A 399 -1.04 13.21 -0.89
N ALA A 400 -0.63 12.43 -1.89
CA ALA A 400 0.30 12.85 -2.92
C ALA A 400 -0.42 13.08 -4.25
N ASP A 401 -0.22 14.26 -4.84
CA ASP A 401 -0.54 14.55 -6.23
C ASP A 401 0.65 14.15 -7.11
N ILE A 402 0.45 13.23 -8.04
CA ILE A 402 1.48 12.58 -8.87
C ILE A 402 0.99 12.39 -10.33
N PHE A 403 1.87 11.88 -11.20
CA PHE A 403 1.53 11.57 -12.58
C PHE A 403 1.01 10.14 -12.77
N ALA A 404 1.58 9.17 -12.04
CA ALA A 404 1.22 7.76 -12.17
C ALA A 404 -0.25 7.50 -11.84
N GLU A 405 -0.80 6.49 -12.51
CA GLU A 405 -2.15 6.00 -12.29
C GLU A 405 -2.11 4.53 -11.87
N GLY A 406 -2.84 4.20 -10.81
CA GLY A 406 -2.97 2.82 -10.33
C GLY A 406 -3.64 1.90 -11.35
N VAL A 407 -3.34 0.60 -11.24
CA VAL A 407 -4.20 -0.43 -11.84
C VAL A 407 -5.59 -0.37 -11.23
N ASN A 408 -6.61 -0.69 -12.02
CA ASN A 408 -7.98 -0.73 -11.50
C ASN A 408 -8.14 -1.96 -10.60
N VAL A 409 -8.38 -1.74 -9.31
CA VAL A 409 -8.62 -2.79 -8.31
C VAL A 409 -10.11 -3.05 -8.07
N SER A 410 -10.99 -2.27 -8.73
CA SER A 410 -12.43 -2.51 -8.69
C SER A 410 -12.83 -3.66 -9.63
N TRP A 411 -13.79 -4.46 -9.18
CA TRP A 411 -14.41 -5.51 -9.96
C TRP A 411 -15.89 -5.17 -10.23
N PRO A 412 -16.31 -5.19 -11.51
CA PRO A 412 -17.64 -4.75 -11.94
C PRO A 412 -18.76 -5.67 -11.50
#